data_AF-A0A520AHA4-F1
#
_entry.id   AF-A0A520AHA4-F1
#
_cell.length_a   1.000
_cell.length_b   1.000
_cell.length_c   1.000
_cell.angle_alpha   90.00
_cell.angle_beta   90.00
_cell.angle_gamma   90.00
#
_symmetry.space_group_name_H-M   'P 1'
#
loop_
_entity.id
_entity.type
_entity.pdbx_description
1 polymer ?
#
loop_
_entity_poly.entity_id
_entity_poly.type
_entity_poly.pdbx_seq_one_letter_code
_entity_poly.pdbx_strand_id
1 'polypeptide(L)'
;YVAHLAHALRVCGVDHVGIGSDAGLAPFDTSPSNLRDWDAQIAKRKALGVSAPGEGAPPFVIGLNRPDRYAVIADELKRRGYKAATVDKVLGANFTRVFADTWVIKT
;
A
#
# COMPACT_ATOMS: atom_id res chain seq x y z
N TYR A 1 5.63 -4.46 6.10
CA TYR A 1 4.35 -3.75 5.87
C TYR A 1 3.48 -3.66 7.12
N VAL A 2 2.91 -4.75 7.66
CA VAL A 2 1.91 -4.60 8.76
C VAL A 2 2.49 -4.02 10.05
N ALA A 3 3.77 -4.24 10.35
CA ALA A 3 4.43 -3.54 11.46
C ALA A 3 4.42 -2.01 11.28
N HIS A 4 4.63 -1.52 10.06
CA HIS A 4 4.55 -0.09 9.73
C HIS A 4 3.12 0.43 9.83
N LEU A 5 2.14 -0.34 9.33
CA LEU A 5 0.72 -0.01 9.47
C LEU A 5 0.29 0.08 10.94
N ALA A 6 0.73 -0.86 11.78
CA ALA A 6 0.49 -0.85 13.22
C ALA A 6 1.15 0.35 13.92
N HIS A 7 2.37 0.71 13.50
CA HIS A 7 3.03 1.92 13.98
C HIS A 7 2.26 3.18 13.60
N ALA A 8 1.79 3.29 12.36
CA ALA A 8 0.97 4.41 11.91
C ALA A 8 -0.34 4.50 12.69
N LEU A 9 -1.02 3.37 12.95
CA LEU A 9 -2.22 3.34 13.80
C LEU A 9 -1.94 3.84 15.23
N ARG A 10 -0.78 3.51 15.79
CA ARG A 10 -0.36 3.96 17.13
C ARG A 10 -0.05 5.46 17.16
N VAL A 11 0.58 5.99 16.12
CA VAL A 11 1.02 7.40 16.08
C VAL A 11 -0.10 8.33 15.62
N CYS A 12 -0.80 7.99 14.54
CA CYS A 12 -1.80 8.85 13.91
C CYS A 12 -3.21 8.65 14.48
N GLY A 13 -3.47 7.52 15.13
CA GLY A 13 -4.81 7.14 15.58
C GLY A 13 -5.63 6.41 14.51
N VAL A 14 -6.64 5.66 14.95
CA VAL A 14 -7.40 4.72 14.10
C VAL A 14 -8.28 5.39 13.04
N ASP A 15 -8.61 6.68 13.21
CA ASP A 15 -9.46 7.46 12.30
C ASP A 15 -8.67 8.16 11.17
N HIS A 16 -7.35 8.00 11.17
CA HIS A 16 -6.40 8.75 10.34
C HIS A 16 -5.46 7.87 9.52
N VAL A 17 -5.76 6.57 9.41
CA VAL A 17 -4.91 5.60 8.70
C VAL A 17 -5.74 4.83 7.67
N GLY A 18 -5.23 4.77 6.44
CA GLY A 18 -5.78 3.95 5.35
C GLY A 18 -4.66 3.24 4.59
N ILE A 19 -5.02 2.46 3.57
CA ILE A 19 -4.06 1.74 2.72
C ILE A 19 -3.93 2.42 1.36
N GLY A 20 -2.71 2.81 1.00
CA GLY A 20 -2.32 3.15 -0.37
C GLY A 20 -1.20 2.23 -0.80
N SER A 21 -1.52 1.12 -1.46
CA SER A 21 -0.52 0.09 -1.78
C SER A 21 0.40 0.43 -2.96
N ASP A 22 0.01 1.42 -3.78
CA ASP A 22 0.70 1.85 -5.00
C ASP A 22 1.09 0.68 -5.93
N ALA A 23 0.23 -0.33 -5.97
CA ALA A 23 0.44 -1.54 -6.73
C ALA A 23 -0.77 -1.84 -7.60
N GLY A 24 -0.50 -2.48 -8.75
CA GLY A 24 -1.55 -2.92 -9.67
C GLY A 24 -2.52 -3.91 -9.02
N LEU A 25 -3.71 -4.00 -9.60
CA LEU A 25 -4.73 -4.98 -9.20
C LEU A 25 -4.18 -6.41 -9.35
N ALA A 26 -3.59 -6.70 -10.52
CA ALA A 26 -2.86 -7.93 -10.75
C ALA A 26 -1.51 -7.94 -10.00
N PRO A 27 -1.01 -9.11 -9.60
CA PRO A 27 0.35 -9.25 -9.10
C PRO A 27 1.37 -8.76 -10.13
N PHE A 28 2.46 -8.16 -9.64
CA PHE A 28 3.65 -7.91 -10.43
C PHE A 28 4.23 -9.25 -10.93
N ASP A 29 4.53 -9.34 -12.22
CA ASP A 29 5.14 -10.53 -12.80
C ASP A 29 6.58 -10.70 -12.27
N THR A 30 6.86 -11.84 -11.66
CA THR A 30 8.18 -12.16 -11.11
C THR A 30 8.98 -13.11 -11.99
N SER A 31 8.55 -13.30 -13.24
CA SER A 31 9.29 -14.05 -14.25
C SER A 31 10.72 -13.48 -14.42
N PRO A 32 11.72 -14.34 -14.71
CA PRO A 32 13.08 -13.86 -14.94
C PRO A 32 13.20 -12.83 -16.07
N SER A 33 12.32 -12.89 -17.08
CA SER A 33 12.25 -11.88 -18.15
C SER A 33 11.78 -10.53 -17.63
N ASN A 34 10.66 -10.49 -16.91
CA ASN A 34 10.11 -9.22 -16.42
C ASN A 34 11.03 -8.56 -15.39
N LEU A 35 11.74 -9.35 -14.57
CA LEU A 35 12.74 -8.82 -13.64
C LEU A 35 13.94 -8.19 -14.36
N ARG A 36 14.42 -8.78 -15.47
CA ARG A 36 15.47 -8.15 -16.29
C ARG A 36 15.00 -6.84 -16.91
N ASP A 37 13.76 -6.79 -17.39
CA ASP A 37 13.19 -5.58 -17.97
C ASP A 37 13.02 -4.49 -16.91
N TRP A 38 12.59 -4.87 -15.70
CA TRP A 38 12.54 -3.98 -14.54
C TRP A 38 13.91 -3.38 -14.22
N ASP A 39 14.94 -4.23 -14.08
CA ASP A 39 16.31 -3.77 -13.79
C ASP A 39 16.84 -2.83 -14.87
N ALA A 40 16.54 -3.10 -16.15
CA ALA A 40 16.90 -2.23 -17.27
C ALA A 40 16.19 -0.86 -17.20
N GLN A 41 14.90 -0.84 -16.83
CA GLN A 41 14.15 0.42 -16.63
C GLN A 41 14.72 1.23 -15.47
N ILE A 42 15.09 0.58 -14.36
CA ILE A 42 15.74 1.24 -13.23
C ILE A 42 17.09 1.82 -13.64
N ALA A 43 17.93 1.04 -14.35
CA ALA A 43 19.23 1.51 -14.82
C ALA A 43 19.08 2.72 -15.75
N LYS A 44 18.10 2.70 -16.65
CA LYS A 44 17.77 3.82 -17.54
C LYS A 44 17.35 5.06 -16.76
N ARG A 45 16.44 4.93 -15.78
CA ARG A 45 15.96 6.05 -14.95
C ARG A 45 17.08 6.67 -14.12
N LYS A 46 18.00 5.85 -13.61
CA LYS A 46 19.23 6.31 -12.93
C LYS A 46 20.13 7.10 -13.87
N ALA A 47 20.40 6.58 -15.06
CA ALA A 47 21.22 7.26 -16.05
C ALA A 47 20.63 8.60 -16.50
N LEU A 48 19.30 8.71 -16.53
CA LEU A 48 18.57 9.95 -16.86
C LEU A 48 18.48 10.94 -15.68
N GLY A 49 18.94 10.57 -14.48
CA GLY A 49 18.85 11.43 -13.30
C GLY A 49 17.43 11.63 -12.76
N VAL A 50 16.47 10.80 -13.17
CA VAL A 50 15.05 10.88 -12.75
C VAL A 50 14.66 9.85 -11.70
N SER A 51 15.62 9.02 -11.28
CA SER A 51 15.37 8.00 -10.26
C SER A 51 15.24 8.57 -8.87
N ALA A 52 14.31 8.02 -8.09
CA ALA A 52 14.18 8.35 -6.68
C ALA A 52 15.33 7.71 -5.87
N PRO A 53 15.75 8.31 -4.74
CA PRO A 53 16.65 7.65 -3.80
C PRO A 53 16.10 6.29 -3.36
N GLY A 54 16.91 5.24 -3.46
CA GLY A 54 16.53 3.87 -3.07
C GLY A 54 15.72 3.08 -4.13
N GLU A 55 15.50 3.63 -5.32
CA GLU A 55 14.81 2.94 -6.40
C GLU A 55 15.60 1.71 -6.91
N GLY A 56 14.94 0.56 -7.02
CA GLY A 56 15.56 -0.67 -7.52
C GLY A 56 14.78 -1.95 -7.27
N ALA A 57 14.33 -2.18 -6.04
CA ALA A 57 13.55 -3.38 -5.74
C ALA A 57 12.22 -3.40 -6.52
N PRO A 58 11.69 -4.58 -6.89
CA PRO A 58 10.36 -4.68 -7.49
C PRO A 58 9.27 -3.99 -6.65
N PRO A 59 8.21 -3.44 -7.28
CA PRO A 59 7.27 -2.53 -6.65
C PRO A 59 6.19 -3.26 -5.84
N PHE A 60 6.59 -4.18 -4.96
CA PHE A 60 5.68 -4.91 -4.09
C PHE A 60 6.33 -5.32 -2.77
N VAL A 61 5.50 -5.56 -1.77
CA VAL A 61 5.92 -6.17 -0.50
C VAL A 61 5.83 -7.69 -0.62
N ILE A 62 6.89 -8.39 -0.23
CA ILE A 62 6.92 -9.86 -0.16
C ILE A 62 5.72 -10.36 0.67
N GLY A 63 4.97 -11.32 0.11
CA GLY A 63 3.74 -11.85 0.71
C GLY A 63 2.46 -11.06 0.40
N LEU A 64 2.57 -9.86 -0.19
CA LEU A 64 1.43 -9.02 -0.60
C LEU A 64 1.32 -8.83 -2.12
N ASN A 65 2.19 -9.47 -2.91
CA ASN A 65 2.08 -9.53 -4.36
C ASN A 65 0.98 -10.51 -4.82
N ARG A 66 -0.27 -10.20 -4.50
CA ARG A 66 -1.42 -11.09 -4.66
C ARG A 66 -2.72 -10.28 -4.85
N PRO A 67 -3.73 -10.81 -5.58
CA PRO A 67 -4.96 -10.07 -5.84
C PRO A 67 -5.76 -9.77 -4.57
N ASP A 68 -5.73 -10.66 -3.58
CA ASP A 68 -6.47 -10.56 -2.33
C ASP A 68 -5.61 -10.01 -1.16
N ARG A 69 -4.61 -9.18 -1.47
CA ARG A 69 -3.70 -8.57 -0.47
C ARG A 69 -4.42 -7.85 0.66
N TYR A 70 -5.55 -7.20 0.37
CA TYR A 70 -6.34 -6.48 1.37
C TYR A 70 -6.96 -7.42 2.41
N ALA A 71 -7.38 -8.63 1.99
CA ALA A 71 -7.86 -9.65 2.91
C ALA A 71 -6.74 -10.15 3.82
N VAL A 72 -5.55 -10.42 3.27
CA VAL A 72 -4.38 -10.81 4.09
C VAL A 72 -3.95 -9.72 5.08
N ILE A 73 -4.01 -8.45 4.68
CA ILE A 73 -3.74 -7.33 5.59
C ILE A 73 -4.80 -7.29 6.70
N ALA A 74 -6.08 -7.46 6.36
CA ALA A 74 -7.18 -7.47 7.32
C ALA A 74 -7.01 -8.59 8.35
N ASP A 75 -6.70 -9.80 7.90
CA ASP A 75 -6.51 -10.96 8.78
C ASP A 75 -5.28 -10.81 9.67
N GLU A 76 -4.18 -10.26 9.15
CA GLU A 76 -3.00 -9.98 9.97
C GLU A 76 -3.25 -8.88 11.01
N LEU A 77 -4.09 -7.87 10.71
CA LEU A 77 -4.53 -6.89 11.72
C LEU A 77 -5.40 -7.55 12.80
N LYS A 78 -6.38 -8.40 12.42
CA LYS A 78 -7.20 -9.16 13.38
C LYS A 78 -6.34 -10.04 14.29
N ARG A 79 -5.36 -10.75 13.71
CA ARG A 79 -4.41 -11.61 14.45
C ARG A 79 -3.59 -10.82 15.47
N ARG A 80 -3.35 -9.53 15.23
CA ARG A 80 -2.67 -8.60 16.15
C ARG A 80 -3.59 -7.99 17.20
N GLY A 81 -4.87 -8.37 17.25
CA GLY A 81 -5.84 -7.92 18.24
C GLY A 81 -6.57 -6.62 17.89
N TYR A 82 -6.45 -6.12 16.66
CA TYR A 82 -7.26 -4.97 16.23
C TYR A 82 -8.72 -5.37 16.09
N LYS A 83 -9.62 -4.53 16.63
CA LYS A 83 -11.07 -4.73 16.54
C LYS A 83 -11.54 -4.65 15.08
N ALA A 84 -12.60 -5.38 14.73
CA ALA A 84 -13.20 -5.34 13.39
C ALA A 84 -13.48 -3.90 12.91
N ALA A 85 -14.05 -3.06 13.77
CA ALA A 85 -14.29 -1.65 13.45
C ALA A 85 -13.02 -0.85 13.07
N THR A 86 -11.85 -1.20 13.65
CA THR A 86 -10.57 -0.58 13.24
C THR A 86 -10.12 -1.10 11.88
N VAL A 87 -10.32 -2.39 11.60
CA VAL A 87 -9.98 -2.98 10.31
C VAL A 87 -10.82 -2.37 9.19
N ASP A 88 -12.14 -2.22 9.39
CA ASP A 88 -13.05 -1.61 8.41
C ASP A 88 -12.66 -0.15 8.10
N LYS A 89 -12.26 0.61 9.13
CA LYS A 89 -11.71 1.97 9.00
C LYS A 89 -10.48 1.98 8.09
N VAL A 90 -9.51 1.12 8.36
CA VAL A 90 -8.24 1.03 7.61
C VAL A 90 -8.47 0.57 6.16
N LEU A 91 -9.40 -0.36 5.94
CA LEU A 91 -9.69 -0.89 4.60
C LEU A 91 -10.39 0.12 3.69
N GLY A 92 -11.13 1.08 4.24
CA GLY A 92 -11.73 2.10 3.39
C GLY A 92 -12.60 3.12 4.10
N ALA A 93 -13.21 2.82 5.25
CA ALA A 93 -14.18 3.75 5.84
C ALA A 93 -13.55 5.10 6.25
N ASN A 94 -12.25 5.15 6.56
CA ASN A 94 -11.54 6.41 6.76
C ASN A 94 -11.43 7.25 5.47
N PHE A 95 -11.13 6.63 4.33
CA PHE A 95 -11.11 7.33 3.04
C PHE A 95 -12.50 7.78 2.63
N THR A 96 -13.52 6.92 2.79
CA THR A 96 -14.92 7.28 2.52
C THR A 96 -15.33 8.51 3.31
N ARG A 97 -15.00 8.58 4.61
CA ARG A 97 -15.25 9.75 5.45
C ARG A 97 -14.55 10.99 4.90
N VAL A 98 -13.23 10.91 4.63
CA VAL A 98 -12.46 12.06 4.14
C VAL A 98 -12.98 12.55 2.80
N PHE A 99 -13.36 11.67 1.87
CA PHE A 99 -13.95 12.05 0.59
C PHE A 99 -15.31 12.73 0.76
N ALA A 100 -16.16 12.22 1.66
CA ALA A 100 -17.44 12.86 1.97
C ALA A 100 -17.25 14.26 2.59
N ASP A 101 -16.27 14.41 3.50
CA ASP A 101 -15.97 15.68 4.16
C ASP A 101 -15.36 16.72 3.19
N THR A 102 -14.62 16.27 2.17
CA THR A 102 -13.87 17.14 1.25
C THR A 102 -14.62 17.49 -0.03
N TRP A 103 -15.45 16.59 -0.55
CA TRP A 103 -16.23 16.79 -1.78
C TRP A 103 -17.61 17.40 -1.50
N VAL A 104 -17.64 18.45 -0.69
CA VAL A 104 -18.85 19.25 -0.47
C VAL A 104 -18.85 20.44 -1.43
N ILE A 105 -20.01 20.76 -2.01
CA ILE A 105 -20.19 22.03 -2.73
C ILE A 105 -20.19 23.13 -1.68
N LYS A 106 -19.17 23.99 -1.70
CA LYS A 106 -19.17 25.22 -0.90
C LYS A 106 -20.18 26.18 -1.53
N THR A 107 -21.36 26.30 -0.93
CA THR A 107 -22.33 27.38 -1.19
C THR A 107 -21.86 28.67 -0.56
#